data_AF-A0A0E3VMU0-F1
#
_entry.id   AF-A0A0E3VMU0-F1
#
_cell.length_a   1.000
_cell.length_b   1.000
_cell.length_c   1.000
_cell.angle_alpha   90.00
_cell.angle_beta   90.00
_cell.angle_gamma   90.00
#
_symmetry.space_group_name_H-M   'P 1'
#
loop_
_entity.id
_entity.type
_entity.pdbx_description
1 polymer ?
#
loop_
_entity_poly.entity_id
_entity_poly.type
_entity_poly.pdbx_seq_one_letter_code
_entity_poly.pdbx_strand_id
1 'polypeptide(L)'
;NESSNPLSSEASLKYFIIQAISSMLILFSFLISLILNDYLNMLKSPLEIIFSSALLTKMGSAPFHFWFPEIIEGISWLPTLILLTWQKIAPMILIMYNFYSEIFLFFVILTSMTISGLNSWNQTSIKKIMAFSSINHIGWMLSILFFNQSMWMFYFS
;
A
#
# COMPACT_ATOMS: atom_id res chain seq x y z
N ASN A 1 -29.71 -2.04 -7.55
CA ASN A 1 -29.53 -3.45 -7.93
C ASN A 1 -28.09 -3.89 -7.69
N GLU A 2 -27.66 -3.95 -6.43
CA GLU A 2 -26.28 -4.30 -6.04
C GLU A 2 -26.21 -5.60 -5.21
N SER A 3 -27.33 -6.29 -4.99
CA SER A 3 -27.45 -7.36 -3.99
C SER A 3 -26.85 -8.71 -4.40
N SER A 4 -26.34 -8.89 -5.62
CA SER A 4 -25.65 -10.12 -6.04
C SER A 4 -24.80 -9.92 -7.31
N ASN A 5 -23.91 -8.93 -7.33
CA ASN A 5 -22.94 -8.86 -8.42
C ASN A 5 -21.76 -9.79 -8.08
N PRO A 6 -21.58 -10.94 -8.78
CA PRO A 6 -20.54 -11.93 -8.44
C PRO A 6 -19.13 -11.31 -8.41
N LEU A 7 -18.90 -10.32 -9.28
CA LEU A 7 -17.67 -9.53 -9.33
C LEU A 7 -17.40 -8.76 -8.05
N SER A 8 -18.44 -8.19 -7.43
CA SER A 8 -18.30 -7.45 -6.17
C SER A 8 -18.01 -8.36 -4.98
N SER A 9 -18.59 -9.56 -4.95
CA SER A 9 -18.29 -10.58 -3.92
C SER A 9 -16.88 -11.16 -4.09
N GLU A 10 -16.42 -11.37 -5.33
CA GLU A 10 -15.05 -11.81 -5.57
C GLU A 10 -14.04 -10.73 -5.17
N ALA A 11 -14.29 -9.47 -5.54
CA ALA A 11 -13.43 -8.34 -5.18
C ALA A 11 -13.34 -8.13 -3.67
N SER A 12 -14.46 -8.25 -2.94
CA SER A 12 -14.48 -8.13 -1.48
C SER A 12 -13.74 -9.28 -0.80
N LEU A 13 -13.86 -10.52 -1.29
CA LEU A 13 -13.11 -11.67 -0.80
C LEU A 13 -11.61 -11.52 -1.05
N LYS A 14 -11.20 -11.11 -2.26
CA LYS A 14 -9.79 -10.81 -2.57
C LYS A 14 -9.23 -9.77 -1.60
N TYR A 15 -9.99 -8.70 -1.37
CA TYR A 15 -9.57 -7.60 -0.49
C TYR A 15 -9.36 -8.12 0.93
N PHE A 16 -10.34 -8.85 1.45
CA PHE A 16 -10.29 -9.42 2.78
C PHE A 16 -9.07 -10.32 2.98
N ILE A 17 -8.83 -11.27 2.06
CA ILE A 17 -7.71 -12.22 2.18
C ILE A 17 -6.37 -11.49 2.20
N ILE A 18 -6.15 -10.57 1.26
CA ILE A 18 -4.87 -9.86 1.13
C ILE A 18 -4.61 -8.95 2.34
N GLN A 19 -5.65 -8.25 2.82
CA GLN A 19 -5.54 -7.37 3.99
C GLN A 19 -5.40 -8.15 5.30
N ALA A 20 -5.96 -9.36 5.39
CA ALA A 20 -5.77 -10.26 6.52
C ALA A 20 -4.35 -10.83 6.55
N ILE A 21 -3.78 -11.21 5.40
CA ILE A 21 -2.39 -11.67 5.33
C ILE A 21 -1.44 -10.54 5.71
N SER A 22 -1.66 -9.32 5.21
CA SER A 22 -0.81 -8.18 5.55
C SER A 22 -0.89 -7.80 7.02
N SER A 23 -2.08 -7.87 7.66
CA SER A 23 -2.20 -7.62 9.10
C SER A 23 -1.49 -8.69 9.93
N MET A 24 -1.52 -9.96 9.51
CA MET A 24 -0.78 -11.04 10.14
C MET A 24 0.74 -10.83 10.04
N LEU A 25 1.26 -10.35 8.89
CA LEU A 25 2.69 -10.03 8.74
C LEU A 25 3.14 -8.85 9.62
N ILE A 26 2.30 -7.82 9.75
CA ILE A 26 2.54 -6.70 10.68
C ILE A 26 2.64 -7.23 12.12
N LEU A 27 1.68 -8.05 12.55
CA LEU A 27 1.67 -8.61 13.89
C LEU A 27 2.87 -9.54 14.14
N PHE A 28 3.19 -10.38 13.16
CA PHE A 28 4.32 -11.30 13.23
C PHE A 28 5.66 -10.59 13.39
N SER A 29 5.92 -9.57 12.56
CA SER A 29 7.16 -8.78 12.65
C SER A 29 7.30 -8.07 14.00
N PHE A 30 6.20 -7.53 14.54
CA PHE A 30 6.18 -6.90 15.86
C PHE A 30 6.37 -7.90 17.01
N LEU A 31 5.74 -9.07 16.97
CA LEU A 31 5.93 -10.08 18.00
C LEU A 31 7.37 -10.61 18.04
N ILE A 32 7.98 -10.83 16.87
CA ILE A 32 9.39 -11.26 16.81
C ILE A 32 10.31 -10.19 17.35
N SER A 33 10.07 -8.90 17.03
CA SER A 33 10.91 -7.83 17.57
C SER A 33 10.85 -7.76 19.09
N LEU A 34 9.67 -7.99 19.69
CA LEU A 34 9.51 -8.07 21.14
C LEU A 34 10.26 -9.26 21.75
N ILE A 35 10.19 -10.44 21.13
CA ILE A 35 10.87 -11.65 21.62
C ILE A 35 12.39 -11.49 21.60
N LEU A 36 12.92 -10.79 20.59
CA LEU A 36 14.36 -10.56 20.44
C LEU A 36 14.94 -9.56 21.45
N ASN A 37 14.13 -9.04 22.39
CA ASN A 37 14.52 -8.08 23.45
C ASN A 37 15.11 -6.76 22.94
N ASP A 38 14.94 -6.43 21.66
CA ASP A 38 15.19 -5.10 21.13
C ASP A 38 13.93 -4.25 21.35
N TYR A 39 13.63 -3.90 22.61
CA TYR A 39 12.39 -3.18 22.95
C TYR A 39 12.28 -1.80 22.29
N LEU A 40 13.39 -1.23 21.80
CA LEU A 40 13.43 0.09 21.17
C LEU A 40 14.52 0.25 20.09
N ASN A 41 15.40 -0.74 19.89
CA ASN A 41 16.31 -0.69 18.75
C ASN A 41 15.56 -1.21 17.53
N MET A 42 15.19 -0.23 16.72
CA MET A 42 14.60 -0.29 15.39
C MET A 42 14.89 -1.65 14.76
N LEU A 43 13.78 -2.38 14.56
CA LEU A 43 13.66 -3.66 13.87
C LEU A 43 14.96 -4.01 13.08
N LYS A 44 15.58 -5.16 13.33
CA LYS A 44 16.72 -5.57 12.49
C LYS A 44 16.33 -5.53 11.02
N SER A 45 17.28 -5.19 10.14
CA SER A 45 17.04 -4.98 8.70
C SER A 45 16.08 -5.97 8.00
N PRO A 46 16.05 -7.29 8.28
CA PRO A 46 15.05 -8.18 7.68
C PRO A 46 13.62 -7.98 8.22
N LEU A 47 13.44 -7.71 9.52
CA LEU A 47 12.12 -7.51 10.12
C LEU A 47 11.49 -6.19 9.65
N GLU A 48 12.30 -5.16 9.42
CA GLU A 48 11.85 -3.89 8.82
C GLU A 48 11.30 -4.09 7.41
N ILE A 49 11.98 -4.90 6.59
CA ILE A 49 11.53 -5.18 5.24
C ILE A 49 10.20 -5.95 5.27
N ILE A 50 10.03 -6.89 6.21
CA ILE A 50 8.75 -7.61 6.38
C ILE A 50 7.64 -6.66 6.84
N PHE A 51 7.90 -5.81 7.83
CA PHE A 51 6.92 -4.84 8.33
C PHE A 51 6.53 -3.82 7.25
N SER A 52 7.52 -3.22 6.58
CA SER A 52 7.31 -2.24 5.51
C SER A 52 6.63 -2.85 4.28
N SER A 53 7.03 -4.05 3.83
CA SER A 53 6.33 -4.75 2.75
C SER A 53 4.87 -5.03 3.11
N ALA A 54 4.57 -5.41 4.34
CA ALA A 54 3.20 -5.59 4.79
C ALA A 54 2.38 -4.27 4.75
N LEU A 55 2.95 -3.15 5.19
CA LEU A 55 2.28 -1.84 5.06
C LEU A 55 2.09 -1.41 3.60
N LEU A 56 3.08 -1.64 2.76
CA LEU A 56 3.04 -1.35 1.32
C LEU A 56 2.00 -2.20 0.58
N THR A 57 1.81 -3.46 1.01
CA THR A 57 0.72 -4.31 0.50
C THR A 57 -0.65 -3.75 0.89
N LYS A 58 -0.81 -3.21 2.12
CA LYS A 58 -2.08 -2.58 2.56
C LYS A 58 -2.47 -1.39 1.69
N MET A 59 -1.49 -0.58 1.27
CA MET A 59 -1.71 0.59 0.42
C MET A 59 -1.91 0.25 -1.07
N GLY A 60 -1.59 -0.97 -1.50
CA GLY A 60 -1.58 -1.34 -2.92
C GLY A 60 -0.42 -0.75 -3.72
N SER A 61 0.69 -0.43 -3.06
CA SER A 61 1.90 0.08 -3.74
C SER A 61 2.67 -1.03 -4.47
N ALA A 62 3.44 -0.67 -5.50
CA ALA A 62 4.29 -1.64 -6.18
C ALA A 62 5.50 -2.05 -5.32
N PRO A 63 6.01 -3.29 -5.41
CA PRO A 63 5.59 -4.37 -6.32
C PRO A 63 4.28 -5.09 -5.92
N PHE A 64 3.73 -4.83 -4.74
CA PHE A 64 2.56 -5.51 -4.16
C PHE A 64 1.19 -5.02 -4.66
N HIS A 65 1.16 -4.43 -5.85
CA HIS A 65 0.03 -3.66 -6.38
C HIS A 65 -1.01 -4.49 -7.14
N PHE A 66 -0.73 -5.75 -7.51
CA PHE A 66 -1.56 -6.52 -8.44
C PHE A 66 -3.04 -6.64 -8.02
N TRP A 67 -3.29 -6.75 -6.72
CA TRP A 67 -4.65 -6.85 -6.21
C TRP A 67 -5.48 -5.57 -6.39
N PHE A 68 -4.81 -4.43 -6.42
CA PHE A 68 -5.46 -3.14 -6.23
C PHE A 68 -6.27 -2.70 -7.46
N PRO A 69 -5.76 -2.74 -8.71
CA PRO A 69 -6.55 -2.44 -9.90
C PRO A 69 -7.75 -3.38 -10.12
N GLU A 70 -7.59 -4.67 -9.83
CA GLU A 70 -8.67 -5.66 -9.98
C GLU A 70 -9.84 -5.38 -9.03
N ILE A 71 -9.53 -5.08 -7.77
CA ILE A 71 -10.56 -4.84 -6.75
C ILE A 71 -11.30 -3.53 -7.02
N ILE A 72 -10.59 -2.48 -7.42
CA ILE A 72 -11.22 -1.19 -7.72
C ILE A 72 -12.22 -1.34 -8.87
N GLU A 73 -11.92 -2.15 -9.90
CA GLU A 73 -12.85 -2.37 -11.00
C GLU A 73 -14.14 -3.10 -10.55
N GLY A 74 -14.01 -4.08 -9.65
CA GLY A 74 -15.10 -4.95 -9.20
C GLY A 74 -16.06 -4.35 -8.15
N ILE A 75 -15.70 -3.26 -7.47
CA ILE A 75 -16.51 -2.63 -6.42
C ILE A 75 -17.24 -1.36 -6.88
N SER A 76 -18.29 -0.93 -6.17
CA SER A 76 -19.01 0.32 -6.46
C SER A 76 -18.17 1.57 -6.13
N TRP A 77 -18.59 2.74 -6.61
CA TRP A 77 -17.80 3.97 -6.54
C TRP A 77 -17.47 4.45 -5.13
N LEU A 78 -18.41 4.34 -4.18
CA LEU A 78 -18.18 4.81 -2.82
C LEU A 78 -17.07 4.02 -2.10
N PRO A 79 -17.05 2.68 -2.13
CA PRO A 79 -15.89 1.88 -1.71
C PRO A 79 -14.59 2.21 -2.46
N THR A 80 -14.63 2.47 -3.77
CA THR A 80 -13.42 2.86 -4.51
C THR A 80 -12.81 4.15 -3.95
N LEU A 81 -13.61 5.17 -3.65
CA LEU A 81 -13.13 6.45 -3.13
C LEU A 81 -12.50 6.28 -1.74
N ILE A 82 -13.11 5.46 -0.88
CA ILE A 82 -12.58 5.15 0.45
C ILE A 82 -11.23 4.42 0.35
N LEU A 83 -11.10 3.47 -0.58
CA LEU A 83 -9.85 2.74 -0.82
C LEU A 83 -8.74 3.62 -1.40
N LEU A 84 -9.10 4.56 -2.30
CA LEU A 84 -8.13 5.45 -2.93
C LEU A 84 -7.58 6.51 -1.96
N THR A 85 -8.37 6.92 -0.96
CA THR A 85 -8.01 8.01 -0.04
C THR A 85 -7.83 7.52 1.41
N TRP A 86 -8.93 7.23 2.10
CA TRP A 86 -8.95 7.02 3.54
C TRP A 86 -8.08 5.85 4.01
N GLN A 87 -8.12 4.72 3.28
CA GLN A 87 -7.37 3.51 3.65
C GLN A 87 -5.85 3.66 3.53
N LYS A 88 -5.34 4.70 2.86
CA LYS A 88 -3.90 4.94 2.70
C LYS A 88 -3.27 5.70 3.87
N ILE A 89 -4.08 6.45 4.63
CA ILE A 89 -3.60 7.36 5.67
C ILE A 89 -2.89 6.59 6.80
N ALA A 90 -3.58 5.60 7.39
CA ALA A 90 -3.03 4.88 8.54
C ALA A 90 -1.75 4.09 8.22
N PRO A 91 -1.68 3.33 7.11
CA PRO A 91 -0.42 2.71 6.71
C PRO A 91 0.70 3.74 6.49
N MET A 92 0.41 4.93 5.96
CA MET A 92 1.45 5.91 5.61
C MET A 92 2.03 6.60 6.84
N ILE A 93 1.21 6.81 7.86
CA ILE A 93 1.68 7.25 9.19
C ILE A 93 2.57 6.19 9.83
N LEU A 94 2.21 4.90 9.76
CA LEU A 94 3.05 3.82 10.32
C LEU A 94 4.38 3.67 9.60
N ILE A 95 4.36 3.86 8.28
CA ILE A 95 5.54 3.98 7.43
C ILE A 95 6.42 5.10 8.00
N MET A 96 5.91 6.33 8.10
CA MET A 96 6.66 7.51 8.56
C MET A 96 7.50 7.30 9.82
N TYR A 97 7.01 6.54 10.82
CA TYR A 97 7.71 6.32 12.08
C TYR A 97 8.73 5.16 12.09
N ASN A 98 8.64 4.22 11.15
CA ASN A 98 9.37 2.93 11.24
C ASN A 98 10.34 2.68 10.08
N PHE A 99 10.67 3.68 9.24
CA PHE A 99 11.52 3.47 8.05
C PHE A 99 13.02 3.53 8.33
N TYR A 100 13.73 2.43 8.08
CA TYR A 100 15.20 2.37 8.22
C TYR A 100 15.94 1.62 7.10
N SER A 101 15.26 1.14 6.06
CA SER A 101 15.92 0.58 4.86
C SER A 101 15.76 1.47 3.62
N GLU A 102 16.72 2.38 3.44
CA GLU A 102 16.74 3.34 2.32
C GLU A 102 16.69 2.64 0.95
N ILE A 103 17.48 1.57 0.77
CA ILE A 103 17.57 0.81 -0.49
C ILE A 103 16.20 0.21 -0.87
N PHE A 104 15.48 -0.34 0.12
CA PHE A 104 14.18 -0.94 -0.13
C PHE A 104 13.15 0.13 -0.51
N LEU A 105 13.16 1.27 0.16
CA LEU A 105 12.29 2.39 -0.18
C LEU A 105 12.56 2.90 -1.59
N PHE A 106 13.83 3.10 -1.98
CA PHE A 106 14.18 3.50 -3.34
C PHE A 106 13.67 2.51 -4.39
N PHE A 107 13.80 1.21 -4.13
CA PHE A 107 13.27 0.17 -5.01
C PHE A 107 11.74 0.28 -5.16
N VAL A 108 11.01 0.49 -4.06
CA VAL A 108 9.56 0.67 -4.05
C VAL A 108 9.14 1.93 -4.81
N ILE A 109 9.84 3.05 -4.61
CA ILE A 109 9.57 4.31 -5.31
C ILE A 109 9.73 4.11 -6.82
N LEU A 110 10.88 3.60 -7.26
CA LEU A 110 11.16 3.38 -8.68
C LEU A 110 10.13 2.44 -9.31
N THR A 111 9.87 1.30 -8.68
CA THR A 111 8.91 0.32 -9.20
C THR A 111 7.50 0.89 -9.27
N SER A 112 7.05 1.66 -8.27
CA SER A 112 5.72 2.29 -8.27
C SER A 112 5.53 3.29 -9.41
N MET A 113 6.54 4.12 -9.69
CA MET A 113 6.51 5.08 -10.79
C MET A 113 6.56 4.37 -12.15
N THR A 114 7.43 3.36 -12.32
CA THR A 114 7.54 2.64 -13.60
C THR A 114 6.28 1.83 -13.91
N ILE A 115 5.75 1.11 -12.93
CA ILE A 115 4.59 0.23 -13.12
C ILE A 115 3.34 1.04 -13.36
N SER A 116 3.11 2.12 -12.60
CA SER A 116 1.97 2.99 -12.82
C SER A 116 2.02 3.67 -14.19
N GLY A 117 3.19 4.16 -14.60
CA GLY A 117 3.40 4.76 -15.91
C GLY A 117 3.07 3.80 -17.05
N LEU A 118 3.71 2.61 -17.06
CA LEU A 118 3.53 1.64 -18.13
C LEU A 118 2.11 1.03 -18.17
N ASN A 119 1.58 0.63 -17.00
CA ASN A 119 0.29 -0.06 -16.96
C ASN A 119 -0.91 0.88 -17.11
N SER A 120 -0.76 2.19 -16.90
CA SER A 120 -1.85 3.15 -17.09
C SER A 120 -2.13 3.45 -18.57
N TRP A 121 -1.13 3.37 -19.45
CA TRP A 121 -1.25 3.79 -20.85
C TRP A 121 -2.29 3.01 -21.66
N ASN A 122 -2.49 1.73 -21.35
CA ASN A 122 -3.37 0.86 -22.13
C ASN A 122 -4.67 0.48 -21.39
N GLN A 123 -5.09 1.28 -20.40
CA GLN A 123 -6.33 1.03 -19.66
C GLN A 123 -7.47 1.89 -20.20
N THR A 124 -8.62 1.26 -20.45
CA THR A 124 -9.84 1.95 -20.88
C THR A 124 -10.79 2.25 -19.72
N SER A 125 -10.73 1.48 -18.63
CA SER A 125 -11.61 1.69 -17.48
C SER A 125 -11.09 2.79 -16.57
N ILE A 126 -11.93 3.81 -16.33
CA ILE A 126 -11.60 4.98 -15.47
C ILE A 126 -11.13 4.52 -14.10
N LYS A 127 -11.76 3.47 -13.56
CA LYS A 127 -11.40 2.87 -12.28
C LYS A 127 -9.97 2.33 -12.23
N LYS A 128 -9.52 1.61 -13.27
CA LYS A 128 -8.12 1.15 -13.34
C LYS A 128 -7.15 2.31 -13.56
N ILE A 129 -7.52 3.31 -14.36
CA ILE A 129 -6.70 4.52 -14.54
C ILE A 129 -6.48 5.20 -13.19
N MET A 130 -7.53 5.39 -12.39
CA MET A 130 -7.40 5.93 -11.03
C MET A 130 -6.59 5.03 -10.09
N ALA A 131 -6.71 3.71 -10.22
CA ALA A 131 -5.91 2.78 -9.44
C ALA A 131 -4.41 3.00 -9.72
N PHE A 132 -4.00 3.00 -10.99
CA PHE A 132 -2.61 3.21 -11.38
C PHE A 132 -2.11 4.63 -11.09
N SER A 133 -2.91 5.67 -11.28
CA SER A 133 -2.51 7.03 -10.88
C SER A 133 -2.26 7.10 -9.37
N SER A 134 -3.08 6.43 -8.57
CA SER A 134 -2.90 6.41 -7.12
C SER A 134 -1.67 5.61 -6.67
N ILE A 135 -1.21 4.61 -7.46
CA ILE A 135 0.07 3.92 -7.25
C ILE A 135 1.22 4.89 -7.53
N ASN A 136 1.11 5.72 -8.56
CA ASN A 136 2.10 6.75 -8.86
C ASN A 136 2.20 7.80 -7.75
N HIS A 137 1.05 8.29 -7.25
CA HIS A 137 1.02 9.23 -6.12
C HIS A 137 1.62 8.63 -4.84
N ILE A 138 1.46 7.33 -4.58
CA ILE A 138 2.18 6.67 -3.48
C ILE A 138 3.70 6.76 -3.69
N GLY A 139 4.20 6.54 -4.90
CA GLY A 139 5.61 6.72 -5.23
C GLY A 139 6.14 8.12 -4.90
N TRP A 140 5.39 9.16 -5.28
CA TRP A 140 5.73 10.54 -4.94
C TRP A 140 5.67 10.82 -3.43
N MET A 141 4.63 10.36 -2.74
CA MET A 141 4.53 10.53 -1.29
C MET A 141 5.69 9.84 -0.55
N LEU A 142 6.06 8.62 -0.96
CA LEU A 142 7.21 7.90 -0.41
C LEU A 142 8.53 8.63 -0.72
N SER A 143 8.67 9.22 -1.91
CA SER A 143 9.84 10.02 -2.27
C SER A 143 9.99 11.28 -1.41
N ILE A 144 8.88 11.95 -1.08
CA ILE A 144 8.88 13.13 -0.20
C ILE A 144 9.19 12.70 1.23
N LEU A 145 8.60 11.59 1.70
CA LEU A 145 8.84 11.02 3.01
C LEU A 145 10.32 10.67 3.21
N PHE A 146 11.01 10.21 2.15
CA PHE A 146 12.45 9.95 2.17
C PHE A 146 13.27 11.19 2.54
N PHE A 147 12.89 12.38 2.03
CA PHE A 147 13.59 13.63 2.35
C PHE A 147 13.14 14.21 3.70
N ASN A 148 11.84 14.17 4.00
CA ASN A 148 11.30 14.70 5.24
C ASN A 148 10.02 13.96 5.63
N GLN A 149 10.04 13.36 6.82
CA GLN A 149 8.99 12.48 7.35
C GLN A 149 7.59 13.11 7.32
N SER A 150 7.42 14.40 7.58
CA SER A 150 6.08 15.00 7.68
C SER A 150 5.55 15.59 6.36
N MET A 151 6.43 15.79 5.36
CA MET A 151 6.07 16.58 4.17
C MET A 151 5.09 15.88 3.22
N TRP A 152 4.97 14.55 3.31
CA TRP A 152 4.01 13.82 2.48
C TRP A 152 2.56 14.19 2.82
N MET A 153 2.27 14.62 4.05
CA MET A 153 0.91 15.05 4.44
C MET A 153 0.47 16.30 3.67
N PHE A 154 1.39 17.22 3.38
CA PHE A 154 1.10 18.40 2.55
C PHE A 154 0.83 18.04 1.09
N TYR A 155 1.41 16.94 0.61
CA TYR A 155 1.11 16.42 -0.73
C TYR A 155 -0.24 15.72 -0.78
N PHE A 156 -0.65 15.08 0.31
CA PHE A 156 -1.90 14.31 0.38
C PHE A 156 -3.14 15.18 0.63
N SER A 157 -2.99 16.34 1.28
CA SER A 157 -4.05 17.31 1.55
C SER A 157 -4.47 18.09 0.30
#